data_AF-A0A946H4B7-F1
#
_entry.id   AF-A0A946H4B7-F1
#
_cell.length_a   1.000
_cell.length_b   1.000
_cell.length_c   1.000
_cell.angle_alpha   90.00
_cell.angle_beta   90.00
_cell.angle_gamma   90.00
#
_symmetry.space_group_name_H-M   'P 1'
#
loop_
_entity.id
_entity.type
_entity.pdbx_description
1 polymer ?
#
loop_
_entity_poly.entity_id
_entity_poly.type
_entity_poly.pdbx_seq_one_letter_code
_entity_poly.pdbx_strand_id
1 'polypeptide(L)'
;MIALVGGRVVPSFTRNWLAKQGSKRLPAPFGFYDKACLILLVVALIAWVLGIHDAVTGYLLLAAFAAHGIRLARWRGYLTWREPLVLVLHAGYGWLVVELGLLGVAVLDLAAFSELSATHALSVGAVSTMTLAVMTRASLGHSGQALTAHHRTSAIYLMIIWSGALRVLAGPLDPGGLTVIGLAAVLWSGAFLLFVWAYGPLLAFKRKSE
;
A
#
# COMPACT_ATOMS: atom_id res chain seq x y z
N MET A 1 -8.88 5.66 -5.84
CA MET A 1 -9.60 4.52 -5.20
C MET A 1 -8.98 4.06 -3.87
N ILE A 2 -7.67 3.81 -3.80
CA ILE A 2 -6.99 3.36 -2.56
C ILE A 2 -7.27 4.30 -1.37
N ALA A 3 -7.15 5.61 -1.55
CA ALA A 3 -7.41 6.61 -0.50
C ALA A 3 -8.83 6.55 0.09
N LEU A 4 -9.84 6.35 -0.77
CA LEU A 4 -11.27 6.39 -0.42
C LEU A 4 -11.75 5.03 0.10
N VAL A 5 -11.60 3.99 -0.72
CA VAL A 5 -12.09 2.63 -0.42
C VAL A 5 -11.19 1.97 0.63
N GLY A 6 -9.87 2.04 0.45
CA GLY A 6 -8.91 1.56 1.46
C GLY A 6 -9.11 2.27 2.79
N GLY A 7 -9.40 3.57 2.77
CA GLY A 7 -9.73 4.35 3.96
C GLY A 7 -10.96 3.92 4.75
N ARG A 8 -11.79 3.01 4.20
CA ARG A 8 -12.91 2.37 4.92
C ARG A 8 -12.60 0.91 5.22
N VAL A 9 -12.04 0.19 4.25
CA VAL A 9 -11.77 -1.25 4.32
C VAL A 9 -10.64 -1.56 5.31
N VAL A 10 -9.53 -0.83 5.24
CA VAL A 10 -8.35 -1.04 6.11
C VAL A 10 -8.73 -0.89 7.59
N PRO A 11 -9.26 0.26 8.08
CA PRO A 11 -9.63 0.39 9.49
C PRO A 11 -10.74 -0.57 9.94
N SER A 12 -11.65 -0.98 9.04
CA SER A 12 -12.67 -1.98 9.37
C SER A 12 -12.05 -3.36 9.65
N PHE A 13 -11.14 -3.82 8.78
CA PHE A 13 -10.43 -5.07 9.01
C PHE A 13 -9.52 -5.02 10.24
N THR A 14 -8.86 -3.90 10.49
CA THR A 14 -8.05 -3.68 11.70
C THR A 14 -8.92 -3.74 12.96
N ARG A 15 -10.08 -3.08 12.94
CA ARG A 15 -11.04 -3.09 14.05
C ARG A 15 -11.52 -4.51 14.34
N ASN A 16 -11.92 -5.25 13.32
CA ASN A 16 -12.42 -6.62 13.48
C ASN A 16 -11.36 -7.55 14.07
N TRP A 17 -10.11 -7.45 13.61
CA TRP A 17 -9.03 -8.24 14.16
C TRP A 17 -8.70 -7.84 15.60
N LEU A 18 -8.55 -6.54 15.89
CA LEU A 18 -8.23 -6.04 17.23
C LEU A 18 -9.31 -6.36 18.27
N ALA A 19 -10.59 -6.28 17.89
CA ALA A 19 -11.71 -6.63 18.74
C ALA A 19 -11.69 -8.14 19.10
N LYS A 20 -11.38 -9.01 18.13
CA LYS A 20 -11.20 -10.46 18.38
C LYS A 20 -10.05 -10.76 19.34
N GLN A 21 -9.02 -9.91 19.36
CA GLN A 21 -7.89 -10.01 20.28
C GLN A 21 -8.15 -9.31 21.63
N GLY A 22 -9.37 -8.82 21.90
CA GLY A 22 -9.72 -8.14 23.15
C GLY A 22 -9.07 -6.76 23.34
N SER A 23 -8.52 -6.16 22.28
CA SER A 23 -7.88 -4.84 22.38
C SER A 23 -8.90 -3.72 22.56
N LYS A 24 -8.70 -2.89 23.59
CA LYS A 24 -9.46 -1.64 23.80
C LYS A 24 -9.03 -0.51 22.86
N ARG A 25 -7.86 -0.65 22.22
CA ARG A 25 -7.26 0.35 21.33
C ARG A 25 -7.72 0.12 19.90
N LEU A 26 -8.89 0.64 19.55
CA LEU A 26 -9.51 0.45 18.23
C LEU A 26 -9.22 1.61 17.25
N PRO A 27 -9.29 1.36 15.93
CA PRO A 27 -9.21 2.39 14.90
C PRO A 27 -10.28 3.46 15.07
N ALA A 28 -9.92 4.72 14.82
CA ALA A 28 -10.90 5.80 14.78
C ALA A 28 -11.95 5.52 13.67
N PRO A 29 -13.25 5.80 13.91
CA PRO A 29 -14.26 5.70 12.86
C PRO A 29 -14.00 6.75 11.78
N PHE A 30 -14.50 6.48 10.56
CA PHE A 30 -14.45 7.43 9.46
C PHE A 30 -15.20 8.71 9.83
N GLY A 31 -14.54 9.86 9.73
CA GLY A 31 -15.10 11.13 10.18
C GLY A 31 -14.70 12.32 9.33
N PHE A 32 -14.86 13.52 9.90
CA PHE A 32 -14.52 14.78 9.24
C PHE A 32 -13.07 14.82 8.77
N TYR A 33 -12.13 14.38 9.62
CA TYR A 33 -10.71 14.32 9.26
C TYR A 33 -10.45 13.49 8.00
N ASP A 34 -11.10 12.32 7.86
CA ASP A 34 -10.95 11.48 6.66
C ASP A 34 -11.46 12.19 5.40
N LYS A 35 -12.57 12.95 5.50
CA LYS A 35 -13.09 13.75 4.38
C LYS A 35 -12.10 14.86 4.02
N ALA A 36 -11.55 15.56 5.01
CA ALA A 36 -10.55 16.61 4.80
C ALA A 36 -9.29 16.06 4.12
N CYS A 37 -8.78 14.90 4.54
CA CYS A 37 -7.66 14.24 3.87
C CYS A 37 -7.97 13.95 2.39
N LEU A 38 -9.17 13.43 2.09
CA LEU A 38 -9.56 13.11 0.72
C LEU A 38 -9.69 14.36 -0.16
N ILE A 39 -10.25 15.46 0.38
CA ILE A 39 -10.35 16.73 -0.34
C ILE A 39 -8.93 17.27 -0.61
N LEU A 40 -8.08 17.30 0.41
CA LEU A 40 -6.69 17.76 0.28
C LEU A 40 -5.93 16.95 -0.77
N LEU A 41 -6.07 15.62 -0.75
CA LEU A 41 -5.48 14.74 -1.76
C LEU A 41 -5.94 15.10 -3.18
N VAL A 42 -7.25 15.27 -3.37
CA VAL A 42 -7.80 15.61 -4.70
C VAL A 42 -7.29 16.96 -5.18
N VAL A 43 -7.27 17.98 -4.30
CA VAL A 43 -6.75 19.31 -4.64
C VAL A 43 -5.27 19.25 -5.01
N ALA A 44 -4.44 18.58 -4.22
CA ALA A 44 -3.01 18.44 -4.48
C ALA A 44 -2.74 17.70 -5.80
N LEU A 45 -3.44 16.59 -6.07
CA LEU A 45 -3.26 15.82 -7.29
C LEU A 45 -3.79 16.55 -8.54
N ILE A 46 -4.87 17.32 -8.44
CA ILE A 46 -5.35 18.14 -9.57
C ILE A 46 -4.30 19.19 -9.93
N ALA A 47 -3.74 19.89 -8.95
CA ALA A 47 -2.71 20.89 -9.19
C ALA A 47 -1.48 20.26 -9.88
N TRP A 48 -1.03 19.11 -9.39
CA TRP A 48 0.08 18.36 -9.99
C TRP A 48 -0.22 17.87 -11.42
N VAL A 49 -1.38 17.26 -11.66
CA VAL A 49 -1.75 16.73 -13.00
C VAL A 49 -1.93 17.84 -14.03
N LEU A 50 -2.35 19.04 -13.62
CA LEU A 50 -2.47 20.20 -14.52
C LEU A 50 -1.12 20.83 -14.90
N GLY A 51 0.00 20.28 -14.41
CA GLY A 51 1.33 20.80 -14.73
C GLY A 51 1.73 22.03 -13.91
N ILE A 52 1.04 22.29 -12.78
CA ILE A 52 1.39 23.39 -11.88
C ILE A 52 2.48 22.86 -10.92
N HIS A 53 3.72 22.77 -11.39
CA HIS A 53 4.87 22.28 -10.61
C HIS A 53 5.55 23.44 -9.87
N ASP A 54 4.79 24.14 -9.01
CA ASP A 54 5.30 25.25 -8.19
C ASP A 54 5.38 24.87 -6.70
N ALA A 55 5.88 25.83 -5.90
CA ALA A 55 6.01 25.64 -4.46
C ALA A 55 4.67 25.33 -3.78
N VAL A 56 3.56 25.89 -4.28
CA VAL A 56 2.23 25.68 -3.70
C VAL A 56 1.82 24.22 -3.86
N THR A 57 1.95 23.65 -5.06
CA THR A 57 1.67 22.23 -5.31
C THR A 57 2.57 21.33 -4.47
N GLY A 58 3.86 21.64 -4.38
CA GLY A 58 4.80 20.90 -3.55
C GLY A 58 4.39 20.85 -2.08
N TYR A 59 4.02 21.99 -1.48
CA TYR A 59 3.53 22.04 -0.11
C TYR A 59 2.16 21.38 0.08
N LEU A 60 1.25 21.44 -0.90
CA LEU A 60 -0.01 20.71 -0.87
C LEU A 60 0.22 19.20 -0.82
N LEU A 61 1.17 18.69 -1.61
CA LEU A 61 1.57 17.27 -1.61
C LEU A 61 2.18 16.85 -0.26
N LEU A 62 3.08 17.67 0.31
CA LEU A 62 3.65 17.42 1.64
C LEU A 62 2.60 17.49 2.77
N ALA A 63 1.64 18.41 2.65
CA ALA A 63 0.51 18.47 3.57
C ALA A 63 -0.38 17.23 3.45
N ALA A 64 -0.62 16.74 2.22
CA ALA A 64 -1.35 15.50 1.97
C ALA A 64 -0.60 14.28 2.54
N PHE A 65 0.73 14.21 2.37
CA PHE A 65 1.61 13.22 2.99
C PHE A 65 1.41 13.18 4.51
N ALA A 66 1.54 14.32 5.19
CA ALA A 66 1.39 14.39 6.63
C ALA A 66 -0.03 14.01 7.06
N ALA A 67 -1.06 14.54 6.39
CA ALA A 67 -2.45 14.29 6.71
C ALA A 67 -2.81 12.80 6.57
N HIS A 68 -2.37 12.16 5.49
CA HIS A 68 -2.57 10.74 5.24
C HIS A 68 -1.72 9.84 6.14
N GLY A 69 -0.52 10.27 6.54
CA GLY A 69 0.30 9.58 7.54
C GLY A 69 -0.39 9.54 8.92
N ILE A 70 -0.91 10.69 9.37
CA ILE A 70 -1.72 10.77 10.60
C ILE A 70 -2.99 9.91 10.47
N ARG A 71 -3.65 9.94 9.30
CA ARG A 71 -4.82 9.11 9.02
C ARG A 71 -4.51 7.62 9.16
N LEU A 72 -3.39 7.17 8.59
CA LEU A 72 -2.92 5.78 8.69
C LEU A 72 -2.59 5.40 10.14
N ALA A 73 -1.94 6.28 10.90
CA ALA A 73 -1.63 6.07 12.31
C ALA A 73 -2.90 5.91 13.18
N ARG A 74 -3.96 6.67 12.89
CA ARG A 74 -5.27 6.55 13.55
C ARG A 74 -5.94 5.19 13.35
N TRP A 75 -5.53 4.42 12.35
CA TRP A 75 -6.02 3.07 12.12
C TRP A 75 -5.29 2.00 12.93
N ARG A 76 -4.21 2.37 13.65
CA ARG A 76 -3.50 1.50 14.58
C ARG A 76 -2.99 0.19 13.98
N GLY A 77 -2.64 0.19 12.69
CA GLY A 77 -2.14 -1.00 11.99
C GLY A 77 -0.89 -1.64 12.60
N TYR A 78 -0.05 -0.85 13.27
CA TYR A 78 1.13 -1.34 13.98
C TYR A 78 0.78 -2.33 15.09
N LEU A 79 -0.46 -2.33 15.61
CA LEU A 79 -0.93 -3.32 16.59
C LEU A 79 -1.26 -4.68 15.95
N THR A 80 -1.33 -4.76 14.62
CA THR A 80 -1.70 -5.99 13.89
C THR A 80 -0.50 -6.73 13.33
N TRP A 81 0.71 -6.48 13.84
CA TRP A 81 1.95 -7.08 13.31
C TRP A 81 1.95 -8.62 13.33
N ARG A 82 1.19 -9.22 14.24
CA ARG A 82 1.00 -10.67 14.34
C ARG A 82 0.09 -11.27 13.26
N GLU A 83 -0.61 -10.43 12.49
CA GLU A 83 -1.47 -10.88 11.40
C GLU A 83 -1.10 -10.16 10.09
N PRO A 84 -0.21 -10.77 9.28
CA PRO A 84 0.27 -10.18 8.04
C PRO A 84 -0.85 -9.85 7.05
N LEU A 85 -1.97 -10.59 7.01
CA LEU A 85 -3.12 -10.25 6.14
C LEU A 85 -3.73 -8.87 6.44
N VAL A 86 -3.62 -8.42 7.69
CA VAL A 86 -4.12 -7.11 8.10
C VAL A 86 -3.01 -6.07 8.03
N LEU A 87 -1.78 -6.44 8.37
CA LEU A 87 -0.63 -5.53 8.32
C LEU A 87 -0.34 -5.05 6.89
N VAL A 88 -0.40 -5.96 5.89
CA VAL A 88 -0.09 -5.63 4.49
C VAL A 88 -1.02 -4.55 3.91
N LEU A 89 -2.25 -4.46 4.40
CA LEU A 89 -3.19 -3.42 3.99
C LEU A 89 -2.73 -2.02 4.41
N HIS A 90 -2.07 -1.93 5.58
CA HIS A 90 -1.45 -0.69 6.03
C HIS A 90 -0.17 -0.39 5.27
N ALA A 91 0.61 -1.41 4.91
CA ALA A 91 1.77 -1.23 4.04
C ALA A 91 1.35 -0.72 2.65
N GLY A 92 0.30 -1.31 2.05
CA GLY A 92 -0.25 -0.88 0.77
C GLY A 92 -0.78 0.56 0.80
N TYR A 93 -1.44 0.97 1.89
CA TYR A 93 -1.81 2.37 2.07
C TYR A 93 -0.60 3.26 2.38
N GLY A 94 0.39 2.75 3.10
CA GLY A 94 1.64 3.44 3.41
C GLY A 94 2.40 3.85 2.15
N TRP A 95 2.35 3.04 1.10
CA TRP A 95 2.91 3.40 -0.20
C TRP A 95 2.26 4.64 -0.84
N LEU A 96 0.95 4.84 -0.68
CA LEU A 96 0.29 6.10 -1.09
C LEU A 96 0.83 7.29 -0.29
N VAL A 97 1.09 7.10 1.01
CA VAL A 97 1.71 8.15 1.84
C VAL A 97 3.11 8.45 1.29
N VAL A 98 3.94 7.42 1.11
CA VAL A 98 5.32 7.56 0.58
C VAL A 98 5.34 8.28 -0.76
N GLU A 99 4.45 7.94 -1.69
CA GLU A 99 4.31 8.64 -2.98
C GLU A 99 4.12 10.15 -2.79
N LEU A 100 3.14 10.57 -1.98
CA LEU A 100 2.84 11.99 -1.76
C LEU A 100 4.03 12.75 -1.19
N GLY A 101 4.77 12.12 -0.28
CA GLY A 101 5.98 12.70 0.30
C GLY A 101 7.09 12.87 -0.73
N LEU A 102 7.37 11.80 -1.50
CA LEU A 102 8.40 11.82 -2.54
C LEU A 102 8.06 12.80 -3.67
N LEU A 103 6.78 12.87 -4.06
CA LEU A 103 6.34 13.79 -5.10
C LEU A 103 6.43 15.25 -4.63
N GLY A 104 6.05 15.54 -3.39
CA GLY A 104 6.21 16.87 -2.80
C GLY A 104 7.69 17.29 -2.70
N VAL A 105 8.57 16.38 -2.29
CA VAL A 105 10.02 16.61 -2.26
C VAL A 105 10.59 16.87 -3.66
N ALA A 106 10.15 16.11 -4.66
CA ALA A 106 10.60 16.26 -6.05
C ALA A 106 10.12 17.58 -6.69
N VAL A 107 8.85 17.95 -6.50
CA VAL A 107 8.29 19.22 -7.01
C VAL A 107 8.98 20.45 -6.39
N LEU A 108 9.39 20.35 -5.11
CA LEU A 108 10.11 21.41 -4.41
C LEU A 108 11.62 21.39 -4.63
N ASP A 109 12.14 20.45 -5.43
CA ASP A 109 13.57 20.24 -5.66
C ASP A 109 14.39 20.14 -4.36
N LEU A 110 13.82 19.52 -3.32
CA LEU A 110 14.45 19.41 -1.99
C LEU A 110 15.47 18.27 -1.91
N ALA A 111 15.48 17.38 -2.90
CA ALA A 111 16.44 16.28 -3.02
C ALA A 111 16.57 15.88 -4.49
N ALA A 112 17.71 15.28 -4.86
CA ALA A 112 17.94 14.71 -6.19
C ALA A 112 17.09 13.45 -6.41
N PHE A 113 15.77 13.62 -6.50
CA PHE A 113 14.79 12.54 -6.65
C PHE A 113 13.78 12.91 -7.74
N SER A 114 13.58 12.01 -8.71
CA SER A 114 12.69 12.31 -9.84
C SER A 114 11.22 12.10 -9.49
N GLU A 115 10.35 12.96 -10.03
CA GLU A 115 8.89 12.78 -9.95
C GLU A 115 8.46 11.43 -10.55
N LEU A 116 9.10 11.01 -11.66
CA LEU A 116 8.84 9.72 -12.28
C LEU A 116 9.10 8.55 -11.32
N SER A 117 10.21 8.57 -10.58
CA SER A 117 10.49 7.57 -9.55
C SER A 117 9.44 7.59 -8.43
N ALA A 118 8.93 8.77 -8.05
CA ALA A 118 7.89 8.90 -7.03
C ALA A 118 6.59 8.21 -7.45
N THR A 119 6.19 8.32 -8.72
CA THR A 119 4.97 7.63 -9.24
C THR A 119 5.03 6.10 -9.14
N HIS A 120 6.23 5.52 -9.00
CA HIS A 120 6.37 4.08 -8.77
C HIS A 120 6.01 3.64 -7.35
N ALA A 121 6.03 4.55 -6.37
CA ALA A 121 5.48 4.27 -5.05
C ALA A 121 3.96 4.00 -5.14
N LEU A 122 3.23 4.70 -6.01
CA LEU A 122 1.82 4.41 -6.27
C LEU A 122 1.62 3.11 -7.04
N SER A 123 2.28 2.97 -8.19
CA SER A 123 2.00 1.86 -9.12
C SER A 123 2.57 0.52 -8.62
N VAL A 124 3.88 0.45 -8.41
CA VAL A 124 4.55 -0.78 -7.96
C VAL A 124 4.31 -1.02 -6.48
N GLY A 125 4.38 0.04 -5.66
CA GLY A 125 4.11 -0.04 -4.23
C GLY A 125 2.63 -0.25 -3.90
N ALA A 126 1.84 0.82 -3.97
CA ALA A 126 0.48 0.83 -3.41
C ALA A 126 -0.49 -0.07 -4.18
N VAL A 127 -0.59 0.08 -5.50
CA VAL A 127 -1.54 -0.68 -6.32
C VAL A 127 -1.25 -2.18 -6.25
N SER A 128 0.00 -2.59 -6.44
CA SER A 128 0.35 -4.02 -6.43
C SER A 128 0.19 -4.63 -5.03
N THR A 129 0.62 -3.94 -3.98
CA THR A 129 0.47 -4.41 -2.59
C THR A 129 -1.00 -4.52 -2.19
N MET A 130 -1.82 -3.50 -2.49
CA MET A 130 -3.26 -3.54 -2.19
C MET A 130 -3.98 -4.63 -2.98
N THR A 131 -3.59 -4.86 -4.23
CA THR A 131 -4.14 -5.91 -5.07
C THR A 131 -3.87 -7.28 -4.47
N LEU A 132 -2.61 -7.60 -4.16
CA LEU A 132 -2.25 -8.87 -3.53
C LEU A 132 -2.88 -9.03 -2.15
N ALA A 133 -2.98 -7.96 -1.35
CA ALA A 133 -3.63 -7.98 -0.05
C ALA A 133 -5.12 -8.36 -0.15
N VAL A 134 -5.86 -7.76 -1.09
CA VAL A 134 -7.27 -8.07 -1.30
C VAL A 134 -7.44 -9.46 -1.90
N MET A 135 -6.66 -9.83 -2.92
CA MET A 135 -6.75 -11.13 -3.58
C MET A 135 -6.48 -12.28 -2.62
N THR A 136 -5.37 -12.25 -1.87
CA THR A 136 -5.03 -13.29 -0.89
C THR A 136 -6.13 -13.48 0.16
N ARG A 137 -6.67 -12.38 0.70
CA ARG A 137 -7.76 -12.42 1.68
C ARG A 137 -9.06 -12.96 1.09
N ALA A 138 -9.45 -12.47 -0.10
CA ALA A 138 -10.66 -12.91 -0.79
C ALA A 138 -10.58 -14.39 -1.16
N SER A 139 -9.42 -14.85 -1.63
CA SER A 139 -9.18 -16.27 -1.93
C SER A 139 -9.38 -17.14 -0.70
N LEU A 140 -8.82 -16.76 0.46
CA LEU A 140 -9.03 -17.50 1.71
C LEU A 140 -10.50 -17.48 2.14
N GLY A 141 -11.14 -16.31 2.12
CA GLY A 141 -12.53 -16.14 2.55
C GLY A 141 -13.52 -16.93 1.70
N HIS A 142 -13.38 -16.90 0.38
CA HIS A 142 -14.26 -17.61 -0.54
C HIS A 142 -13.97 -19.11 -0.64
N SER A 143 -12.75 -19.55 -0.32
CA SER A 143 -12.42 -20.98 -0.20
C SER A 143 -12.70 -21.57 1.19
N GLY A 144 -13.23 -20.77 2.13
CA GLY A 144 -13.54 -21.20 3.49
C GLY A 144 -12.31 -21.52 4.35
N GLN A 145 -11.12 -21.07 3.93
CA GLN A 145 -9.87 -21.26 4.67
C GLN A 145 -9.77 -20.30 5.84
N ALA A 146 -8.91 -20.62 6.81
CA ALA A 146 -8.60 -19.72 7.91
C ALA A 146 -8.04 -18.38 7.35
N LEU A 147 -8.60 -17.26 7.82
CA LEU A 147 -8.18 -15.91 7.44
C LEU A 147 -6.91 -15.49 8.19
N THR A 148 -5.82 -16.20 7.94
CA THR A 148 -4.49 -15.89 8.47
C THR A 148 -3.40 -16.13 7.43
N ALA A 149 -2.34 -15.32 7.47
CA ALA A 149 -1.22 -15.46 6.56
C ALA A 149 -0.33 -16.64 6.94
N HIS A 150 -0.07 -17.53 5.97
CA HIS A 150 0.95 -18.56 6.10
C HIS A 150 2.27 -18.07 5.48
N HIS A 151 3.35 -18.86 5.63
CA HIS A 151 4.69 -18.46 5.19
C HIS A 151 4.76 -18.01 3.72
N ARG A 152 4.02 -18.66 2.82
CA ARG A 152 3.95 -18.26 1.40
C ARG A 152 3.29 -16.89 1.22
N THR A 153 2.20 -16.61 1.94
CA THR A 153 1.54 -15.31 1.94
C THR A 153 2.47 -14.21 2.42
N SER A 154 3.20 -14.46 3.51
CA SER A 154 4.19 -13.52 4.03
C SER A 154 5.32 -13.28 3.01
N ALA A 155 5.78 -14.33 2.32
CA ALA A 155 6.77 -14.18 1.25
C ALA A 155 6.25 -13.32 0.09
N ILE A 156 5.02 -13.54 -0.38
CA ILE A 156 4.37 -12.69 -1.41
C ILE A 156 4.39 -11.21 -0.98
N TYR A 157 4.03 -10.93 0.27
CA TYR A 157 4.00 -9.56 0.79
C TYR A 157 5.39 -8.93 0.91
N LEU A 158 6.38 -9.68 1.39
CA LEU A 158 7.75 -9.19 1.45
C LEU A 158 8.31 -8.91 0.05
N MET A 159 8.09 -9.82 -0.90
CA MET A 159 8.54 -9.65 -2.29
C MET A 159 7.95 -8.39 -2.92
N ILE A 160 6.64 -8.15 -2.78
CA ILE A 160 6.03 -6.98 -3.40
C ILE A 160 6.42 -5.66 -2.72
N ILE A 161 6.58 -5.65 -1.40
CA ILE A 161 7.07 -4.47 -0.66
C ILE A 161 8.50 -4.14 -1.09
N TRP A 162 9.39 -5.14 -1.14
CA TRP A 162 10.77 -4.92 -1.58
C TRP A 162 10.87 -4.54 -3.06
N SER A 163 10.02 -5.10 -3.91
CA SER A 163 9.91 -4.67 -5.31
C SER A 163 9.59 -3.18 -5.43
N GLY A 164 8.58 -2.69 -4.68
CA GLY A 164 8.23 -1.27 -4.64
C GLY A 164 9.40 -0.40 -4.16
N ALA A 165 10.07 -0.81 -3.08
CA ALA A 165 11.21 -0.06 -2.53
C ALA A 165 12.37 0.03 -3.52
N LEU A 166 12.78 -1.10 -4.11
CA LEU A 166 13.85 -1.11 -5.11
C LEU A 166 13.48 -0.32 -6.35
N ARG A 167 12.21 -0.40 -6.82
CA ARG A 167 11.78 0.37 -7.99
C ARG A 167 11.88 1.88 -7.76
N VAL A 168 11.44 2.35 -6.59
CA VAL A 168 11.46 3.76 -6.19
C VAL A 168 12.90 4.24 -6.01
N LEU A 169 13.75 3.41 -5.40
CA LEU A 169 15.14 3.74 -5.09
C LEU A 169 16.13 3.41 -6.23
N ALA A 170 15.67 2.89 -7.37
CA ALA A 170 16.55 2.50 -8.47
C ALA A 170 17.41 3.64 -8.99
N GLY A 171 16.83 4.84 -9.16
CA GLY A 171 17.57 6.02 -9.61
C GLY A 171 18.77 6.37 -8.73
N PRO A 172 18.61 6.56 -7.40
CA PRO A 172 19.73 6.85 -6.51
C PRO A 172 20.66 5.66 -6.24
N LEU A 173 20.18 4.41 -6.27
CA LEU A 173 21.00 3.23 -5.96
C LEU A 173 21.80 2.69 -7.15
N ASP A 174 21.30 2.88 -8.37
CA ASP A 174 21.90 2.37 -9.61
C ASP A 174 21.66 3.37 -10.76
N PRO A 175 22.29 4.57 -10.71
CA PRO A 175 22.03 5.62 -11.68
C PRO A 175 22.33 5.17 -13.12
N GLY A 176 21.29 5.13 -13.96
CA GLY A 176 21.39 4.66 -15.35
C GLY A 176 21.57 3.14 -15.51
N GLY A 177 21.64 2.39 -14.42
CA GLY A 177 21.77 0.94 -14.43
C GLY A 177 20.43 0.21 -14.50
N LEU A 178 20.50 -1.06 -14.89
CA LEU A 178 19.34 -1.95 -15.00
C LEU A 178 19.30 -3.01 -13.90
N THR A 179 20.30 -3.06 -13.02
CA THR A 179 20.45 -4.13 -12.03
C THR A 179 19.37 -4.03 -10.97
N VAL A 180 19.21 -2.84 -10.36
CA VAL A 180 18.20 -2.63 -9.31
C VAL A 180 16.79 -2.71 -9.88
N ILE A 181 16.58 -2.20 -11.10
CA ILE A 181 15.29 -2.31 -11.81
C ILE A 181 14.97 -3.78 -12.12
N GLY A 182 15.95 -4.54 -12.61
CA GLY A 182 15.81 -5.97 -12.88
C GLY A 182 15.44 -6.76 -11.63
N LEU A 183 16.10 -6.50 -10.50
CA LEU A 183 15.77 -7.12 -9.22
C LEU A 183 14.36 -6.75 -8.76
N ALA A 184 13.96 -5.48 -8.88
CA ALA A 184 12.61 -5.05 -8.58
C ALA A 184 11.56 -5.79 -9.43
N ALA A 185 11.84 -5.99 -10.73
CA ALA A 185 10.97 -6.70 -11.66
C ALA A 185 10.87 -8.21 -11.35
N VAL A 186 11.98 -8.84 -10.97
CA VAL A 186 12.00 -10.26 -10.54
C VAL A 186 11.18 -10.45 -9.27
N LEU A 187 11.35 -9.59 -8.27
CA LEU A 187 10.56 -9.64 -7.05
C LEU A 187 9.07 -9.40 -7.32
N TRP A 188 8.74 -8.43 -8.17
CA TRP A 188 7.36 -8.15 -8.56
C TRP A 188 6.72 -9.38 -9.21
N SER A 189 7.36 -9.91 -10.26
CA SER A 189 6.85 -11.04 -11.03
C SER A 189 6.75 -12.29 -10.15
N GLY A 190 7.77 -12.53 -9.33
CA GLY A 190 7.79 -13.63 -8.38
C GLY A 190 6.66 -13.55 -7.34
N ALA A 191 6.30 -12.36 -6.86
CA ALA A 191 5.18 -12.20 -5.91
C ALA A 191 3.84 -12.63 -6.53
N PHE A 192 3.57 -12.22 -7.77
CA PHE A 192 2.34 -12.60 -8.48
C PHE A 192 2.35 -14.07 -8.90
N LEU A 193 3.47 -14.60 -9.38
CA LEU A 193 3.61 -16.02 -9.72
C LEU A 193 3.42 -16.91 -8.48
N LEU A 194 4.02 -16.53 -7.34
CA LEU A 194 3.86 -17.23 -6.08
C LEU A 194 2.41 -17.17 -5.59
N PHE A 195 1.72 -16.04 -5.78
CA PHE A 195 0.28 -15.95 -5.53
C PHE A 195 -0.52 -16.93 -6.38
N VAL A 196 -0.32 -16.95 -7.70
CA VAL A 196 -1.03 -17.85 -8.62
C VAL A 196 -0.77 -19.31 -8.24
N TRP A 197 0.47 -19.67 -7.95
CA TRP A 197 0.82 -21.02 -7.52
C TRP A 197 0.18 -21.42 -6.18
N ALA A 198 0.22 -20.53 -5.18
CA ALA A 198 -0.27 -20.84 -3.83
C ALA A 198 -1.80 -20.80 -3.71
N TYR A 199 -2.47 -19.91 -4.45
CA TYR A 199 -3.91 -19.66 -4.33
C TYR A 199 -4.74 -20.11 -5.53
N GLY A 200 -4.12 -20.30 -6.71
CA GLY A 200 -4.81 -20.78 -7.91
C GLY A 200 -5.55 -22.10 -7.70
N PRO A 201 -4.91 -23.15 -7.13
CA PRO A 201 -5.58 -24.42 -6.87
C PRO A 201 -6.79 -24.30 -5.93
N LEU A 202 -6.73 -23.40 -4.94
CA LEU A 202 -7.83 -23.16 -4.00
C LEU A 202 -9.09 -22.59 -4.68
N LEU A 203 -8.91 -21.88 -5.79
CA LEU A 203 -9.99 -21.25 -6.55
C LEU A 203 -10.47 -22.13 -7.71
N ALA A 204 -9.56 -22.90 -8.31
CA ALA A 204 -9.85 -23.70 -9.50
C ALA A 204 -10.53 -25.04 -9.19
N PHE A 205 -10.26 -25.63 -8.02
CA PHE A 205 -10.78 -26.95 -7.68
C PHE A 205 -11.89 -26.85 -6.63
N LYS A 206 -13.05 -27.46 -6.94
CA LYS A 206 -14.15 -27.62 -5.97
C LYS A 206 -13.66 -28.44 -4.78
N ARG A 207 -14.03 -28.01 -3.59
CA ARG A 207 -13.86 -28.77 -2.34
C ARG A 207 -14.51 -30.16 -2.52
N LYS A 208 -13.78 -31.24 -2.25
CA LYS A 208 -14.43 -32.53 -1.94
C LYS A 208 -15.23 -32.30 -0.66
N SER A 209 -16.55 -32.30 -0.76
CA SER A 209 -17.41 -32.37 0.42
C SER A 209 -17.11 -33.71 1.11
N GLU A 210 -16.59 -33.64 2.33
CA GLU A 210 -16.68 -34.76 3.28
C GLU A 210 -18.11 -34.85 3.81
#